data_AF-A0A7S7PV84-F1
#
_entry.id   AF-A0A7S7PV84-F1
#
_cell.length_a   1.000
_cell.length_b   1.000
_cell.length_c   1.000
_cell.angle_alpha   90.00
_cell.angle_beta   90.00
_cell.angle_gamma   90.00
#
_symmetry.space_group_name_H-M   'P 1'
#
loop_
_entity.id
_entity.type
_entity.pdbx_description
1 polymer ?
#
loop_
_entity_poly.entity_id
_entity_poly.type
_entity_poly.pdbx_seq_one_letter_code
_entity_poly.pdbx_strand_id
1 'polypeptide(L)'
;MRSLALLCLLLLAAPIHAAAPEQHYLDLRDRYIEKFSKAKESDEIYKQHDATLKELAGVLRGLVGPVAIKGLPTEGKSNVDTLFRTDVGFGHLDGLGFASESDKMQAVVTTTGLLKHWLREHREDGMPQERDAAFKSDRFYHYAIQDAAFAKYAELPLTKPASASTAVAVLGVRGNGGLKAPPHEIDVVAIKDDKVFFIATSDAVKTAEIPACEKVWKQMMARKIPQDAMAREDQAMDAYTKCFAREAPTQSWFAAAVKKAQSQLDLLPLR
;
A
#
# COMPACT_ATOMS: atom_id res chain seq x y z
N MET A 1 10.48 73.18 -8.90
CA MET A 1 10.80 72.22 -7.81
C MET A 1 9.46 71.64 -7.36
N ARG A 2 9.08 70.44 -7.82
CA ARG A 2 9.20 69.14 -7.11
C ARG A 2 8.44 69.18 -5.76
N SER A 3 7.40 68.40 -5.47
CA SER A 3 7.12 67.00 -5.85
C SER A 3 5.65 66.63 -5.64
N LEU A 4 5.08 65.79 -6.52
CA LEU A 4 3.86 65.02 -6.25
C LEU A 4 4.17 63.89 -5.27
N ALA A 5 3.36 63.74 -4.22
CA ALA A 5 3.39 62.57 -3.35
C ALA A 5 2.41 61.51 -3.90
N LEU A 6 2.96 60.43 -4.48
CA LEU A 6 2.23 59.20 -4.79
C LEU A 6 2.11 58.37 -3.50
N LEU A 7 0.88 58.11 -3.07
CA LEU A 7 0.59 57.15 -2.00
C LEU A 7 0.44 55.76 -2.63
N CYS A 8 1.45 54.89 -2.49
CA CYS A 8 1.37 53.49 -2.88
C CYS A 8 0.53 52.71 -1.86
N LEU A 9 -0.67 52.27 -2.25
CA LEU A 9 -1.42 51.23 -1.55
C LEU A 9 -0.73 49.87 -1.77
N LEU A 10 -0.01 49.41 -0.76
CA LEU A 10 0.48 48.03 -0.67
C LEU A 10 -0.71 47.12 -0.30
N LEU A 11 -1.32 46.51 -1.30
CA LEU A 11 -2.22 45.37 -1.11
C LEU A 11 -1.39 44.20 -0.57
N LEU A 12 -1.54 43.90 0.72
CA LEU A 12 -1.11 42.64 1.32
C LEU A 12 -1.94 41.51 0.68
N ALA A 13 -1.43 40.94 -0.40
CA ALA A 13 -1.92 39.67 -0.90
C ALA A 13 -1.58 38.61 0.17
N ALA A 14 -2.53 38.29 1.04
CA ALA A 14 -2.46 37.06 1.81
C ALA A 14 -2.31 35.92 0.80
N PRO A 15 -1.33 35.02 0.96
CA PRO A 15 -1.24 33.86 0.09
C PRO A 15 -2.49 33.03 0.37
N ILE A 16 -3.47 33.13 -0.53
CA ILE A 16 -4.55 32.15 -0.62
C ILE A 16 -3.81 30.86 -0.97
N HIS A 17 -3.44 30.09 0.06
CA HIS A 17 -3.09 28.70 -0.11
C HIS A 17 -4.36 28.06 -0.63
N ALA A 18 -4.48 27.96 -1.95
CA ALA A 18 -5.43 27.03 -2.55
C ALA A 18 -5.18 25.71 -1.81
N ALA A 19 -6.21 25.22 -1.11
CA ALA A 19 -6.12 23.92 -0.48
C ALA A 19 -5.60 22.96 -1.55
N ALA A 20 -4.49 22.27 -1.25
CA ALA A 20 -3.90 21.35 -2.21
C ALA A 20 -5.03 20.44 -2.72
N PRO A 21 -5.11 20.11 -4.03
CA PRO A 21 -6.18 19.28 -4.57
C PRO A 21 -6.44 18.00 -3.74
N GLU A 22 -5.41 17.44 -3.12
CA GLU A 22 -5.50 16.32 -2.16
C GLU A 22 -6.33 16.64 -0.91
N GLN A 23 -6.21 17.85 -0.33
CA GLN A 23 -6.98 18.26 0.84
C GLN A 23 -8.48 18.30 0.54
N HIS A 24 -8.86 18.74 -0.67
CA HIS A 24 -10.26 18.70 -1.07
C HIS A 24 -10.82 17.27 -1.08
N TYR A 25 -10.04 16.31 -1.58
CA TYR A 25 -10.39 14.89 -1.53
C TYR A 25 -10.51 14.39 -0.09
N LEU A 26 -9.53 14.68 0.77
CA LEU A 26 -9.53 14.24 2.16
C LEU A 26 -10.73 14.80 2.93
N ASP A 27 -11.03 16.10 2.79
CA ASP A 27 -12.20 16.71 3.44
C ASP A 27 -13.51 16.07 2.97
N LEU A 28 -13.60 15.71 1.68
CA LEU A 28 -14.78 15.05 1.12
C LEU A 28 -14.93 13.62 1.65
N ARG A 29 -13.84 12.84 1.64
CA ARG A 29 -13.77 11.48 2.20
C ARG A 29 -14.19 11.48 3.67
N ASP A 30 -13.63 12.37 4.48
CA ASP A 30 -13.86 12.41 5.93
C ASP A 30 -15.30 12.77 6.27
N ARG A 31 -15.91 13.71 5.51
CA ARG A 31 -17.36 14.00 5.63
C ARG A 31 -18.21 12.77 5.32
N TYR A 32 -17.84 11.99 4.31
CA TYR A 32 -18.57 10.77 3.98
C TYR A 32 -18.37 9.68 5.02
N ILE A 33 -17.16 9.50 5.54
CA ILE A 33 -16.89 8.59 6.66
C ILE A 33 -17.77 8.97 7.87
N GLU A 34 -17.86 10.25 8.22
CA GLU A 34 -18.71 10.71 9.31
C GLU A 34 -20.21 10.43 9.04
N LYS A 35 -20.67 10.67 7.82
CA LYS A 35 -22.05 10.38 7.39
C LYS A 35 -22.37 8.90 7.57
N PHE A 36 -21.54 8.01 7.03
CA PHE A 36 -21.77 6.56 7.04
C PHE A 36 -21.59 5.96 8.44
N SER A 37 -20.68 6.47 9.25
CA SER A 37 -20.47 6.03 10.65
C SER A 37 -21.69 6.26 11.55
N LYS A 38 -22.61 7.17 11.17
CA LYS A 38 -23.84 7.48 11.92
C LYS A 38 -25.10 6.89 11.28
N ALA A 39 -24.97 6.31 10.08
CA ALA A 39 -26.10 5.77 9.34
C ALA A 39 -26.56 4.44 9.95
N LYS A 40 -27.87 4.18 9.91
CA LYS A 40 -28.41 2.85 10.16
C LYS A 40 -28.29 2.05 8.88
N GLU A 41 -27.79 0.82 8.96
CA GLU A 41 -27.66 -0.05 7.81
C GLU A 41 -29.02 -0.29 7.13
N SER A 42 -29.05 -0.09 5.82
CA SER A 42 -30.17 -0.39 4.94
C SER A 42 -29.67 -0.49 3.50
N ASP A 43 -30.44 -1.12 2.62
CA ASP A 43 -30.11 -1.22 1.19
C ASP A 43 -29.91 0.15 0.54
N GLU A 44 -30.68 1.16 0.96
CA GLU A 44 -30.54 2.54 0.49
C GLU A 44 -29.21 3.14 0.92
N ILE A 45 -28.75 2.86 2.13
CA ILE A 45 -27.48 3.35 2.64
C ILE A 45 -26.30 2.68 1.91
N TYR A 46 -26.37 1.38 1.65
CA TYR A 46 -25.35 0.69 0.84
C TYR A 46 -25.31 1.22 -0.61
N LYS A 47 -26.46 1.48 -1.24
CA LYS A 47 -26.50 2.12 -2.58
C LYS A 47 -25.88 3.53 -2.57
N GLN A 48 -26.11 4.30 -1.51
CA GLN A 48 -25.49 5.62 -1.36
C GLN A 48 -23.97 5.51 -1.15
N HIS A 49 -23.52 4.51 -0.40
CA HIS A 49 -22.10 4.22 -0.21
C HIS A 49 -21.42 3.87 -1.53
N ASP A 50 -21.97 2.95 -2.32
CA ASP A 50 -21.44 2.61 -3.65
C ASP A 50 -21.34 3.82 -4.58
N ALA A 51 -22.36 4.67 -4.58
CA ALA A 51 -22.35 5.91 -5.35
C ALA A 51 -21.27 6.89 -4.86
N THR A 52 -21.06 6.95 -3.54
CA THR A 52 -20.04 7.79 -2.92
C THR A 52 -18.63 7.31 -3.26
N LEU A 53 -18.38 6.00 -3.24
CA LEU A 53 -17.08 5.45 -3.66
C LEU A 53 -16.78 5.76 -5.13
N LYS A 54 -17.80 5.73 -6.01
CA LYS A 54 -17.65 6.14 -7.42
C LYS A 54 -17.33 7.62 -7.56
N GLU A 55 -17.94 8.48 -6.73
CA GLU A 55 -17.63 9.91 -6.68
C GLU A 55 -16.19 10.17 -6.22
N LEU A 56 -15.77 9.54 -5.11
CA LEU A 56 -14.40 9.64 -4.61
C LEU A 56 -13.38 9.14 -5.64
N ALA A 57 -13.67 8.05 -6.34
CA ALA A 57 -12.84 7.59 -7.46
C ALA A 57 -12.75 8.61 -8.59
N GLY A 58 -13.83 9.36 -8.86
CA GLY A 58 -13.83 10.47 -9.81
C GLY A 58 -12.88 11.60 -9.42
N VAL A 59 -12.90 12.01 -8.15
CA VAL A 59 -11.97 13.02 -7.62
C VAL A 59 -10.53 12.51 -7.67
N LEU A 60 -10.29 11.26 -7.25
CA LEU A 60 -8.97 10.62 -7.31
C LEU A 60 -8.42 10.53 -8.74
N ARG A 61 -9.26 10.27 -9.75
CA ARG A 61 -8.83 10.32 -11.17
C ARG A 61 -8.32 11.69 -11.59
N GLY A 62 -8.92 12.77 -11.07
CA GLY A 62 -8.43 14.13 -11.28
C GLY A 62 -7.08 14.39 -10.61
N LEU A 63 -6.88 13.88 -9.39
CA LEU A 63 -5.65 14.04 -8.61
C LEU A 63 -4.49 13.21 -9.16
N VAL A 64 -4.73 11.91 -9.33
CA VAL A 64 -3.73 10.97 -9.82
C VAL A 64 -3.45 11.23 -11.29
N GLY A 65 -4.44 11.66 -12.08
CA GLY A 65 -4.32 11.82 -13.53
C GLY A 65 -4.27 10.47 -14.27
N PRO A 66 -3.91 10.45 -15.57
CA PRO A 66 -3.92 9.24 -16.37
C PRO A 66 -3.00 8.14 -15.82
N VAL A 67 -3.51 6.91 -15.80
CA VAL A 67 -2.79 5.70 -15.38
C VAL A 67 -3.04 4.62 -16.43
N ALA A 68 -1.95 4.00 -16.89
CA ALA A 68 -2.01 2.83 -17.75
C ALA A 68 -0.97 1.83 -17.27
N ILE A 69 -1.43 0.80 -16.54
CA ILE A 69 -0.59 -0.32 -16.11
C ILE A 69 -0.88 -1.48 -17.05
N LYS A 70 0.15 -1.98 -17.71
CA LYS A 70 -0.02 -3.05 -18.71
C LYS A 70 -0.61 -4.31 -18.05
N GLY A 71 -1.72 -4.80 -18.61
CA GLY A 71 -2.42 -6.00 -18.11
C GLY A 71 -3.53 -5.72 -17.10
N LEU A 72 -3.77 -4.45 -16.76
CA LEU A 72 -4.87 -4.00 -15.89
C LEU A 72 -5.84 -3.11 -16.67
N PRO A 73 -7.10 -2.97 -16.19
CA PRO A 73 -8.05 -2.03 -16.76
C PRO A 73 -7.50 -0.59 -16.71
N THR A 74 -7.96 0.25 -17.64
CA THR A 74 -7.55 1.67 -17.70
C THR A 74 -8.33 2.55 -16.72
N GLU A 75 -9.53 2.12 -16.32
CA GLU A 75 -10.36 2.84 -15.36
C GLU A 75 -10.20 2.21 -13.97
N GLY A 76 -9.51 2.92 -13.09
CA GLY A 76 -9.38 2.54 -11.68
C GLY A 76 -10.63 2.92 -10.87
N LYS A 77 -10.93 2.09 -9.87
CA LYS A 77 -11.98 2.34 -8.87
C LYS A 77 -11.37 2.92 -7.59
N SER A 78 -12.17 3.27 -6.61
CA SER A 78 -11.65 3.59 -5.28
C SER A 78 -10.93 2.36 -4.70
N ASN A 79 -9.72 2.54 -4.15
CA ASN A 79 -9.07 1.52 -3.33
C ASN A 79 -9.59 1.51 -1.88
N VAL A 80 -10.15 2.65 -1.42
CA VAL A 80 -10.95 2.67 -0.20
C VAL A 80 -12.16 1.79 -0.46
N ASP A 81 -12.22 0.65 0.22
CA ASP A 81 -13.23 -0.40 0.05
C ASP A 81 -14.52 -0.05 0.78
N THR A 82 -14.39 0.56 1.96
CA THR A 82 -15.55 1.01 2.74
C THR A 82 -15.30 2.31 3.50
N LEU A 83 -16.37 3.07 3.71
CA LEU A 83 -16.42 4.29 4.50
C LEU A 83 -17.08 4.07 5.87
N PHE A 84 -17.54 2.85 6.15
CA PHE A 84 -18.04 2.45 7.47
C PHE A 84 -16.85 2.08 8.36
N ARG A 85 -16.64 2.82 9.46
CA ARG A 85 -15.46 2.65 10.34
C ARG A 85 -15.34 1.27 10.98
N THR A 86 -16.44 0.54 11.09
CA THR A 86 -16.51 -0.77 11.77
C THR A 86 -16.39 -1.93 10.80
N ASP A 87 -16.36 -1.66 9.50
CA ASP A 87 -16.36 -2.70 8.49
C ASP A 87 -14.94 -3.14 8.17
N VAL A 88 -14.81 -4.43 7.86
CA VAL A 88 -13.61 -5.02 7.26
C VAL A 88 -13.30 -4.27 5.95
N GLY A 89 -12.03 -3.95 5.72
CA GLY A 89 -11.61 -3.13 4.57
C GLY A 89 -11.64 -1.61 4.78
N PHE A 90 -12.02 -1.13 5.96
CA PHE A 90 -11.90 0.29 6.29
C PHE A 90 -10.42 0.70 6.43
N GLY A 91 -10.07 1.90 5.96
CA GLY A 91 -8.74 2.47 6.16
C GLY A 91 -7.69 2.05 5.14
N HIS A 92 -8.06 1.41 4.03
CA HIS A 92 -7.15 1.19 2.91
C HIS A 92 -6.52 2.48 2.39
N LEU A 93 -5.37 2.34 1.73
CA LEU A 93 -4.65 3.47 1.13
C LEU A 93 -5.53 4.24 0.15
N ASP A 94 -5.67 5.55 0.34
CA ASP A 94 -6.41 6.39 -0.59
C ASP A 94 -5.74 6.35 -1.97
N GLY A 95 -6.49 6.00 -3.01
CA GLY A 95 -5.95 5.85 -4.35
C GLY A 95 -6.89 5.16 -5.31
N LEU A 96 -6.44 5.04 -6.55
CA LEU A 96 -7.14 4.29 -7.58
C LEU A 96 -6.71 2.83 -7.54
N GLY A 97 -7.66 1.95 -7.23
CA GLY A 97 -7.51 0.49 -7.28
C GLY A 97 -7.77 -0.06 -8.68
N PHE A 98 -6.97 -1.04 -9.08
CA PHE A 98 -7.05 -1.76 -10.34
C PHE A 98 -6.89 -3.25 -10.05
N ALA A 99 -7.64 -4.09 -10.75
CA ALA A 99 -7.53 -5.54 -10.62
C ALA A 99 -7.65 -6.21 -11.99
N SER A 100 -6.86 -7.26 -12.21
CA SER A 100 -7.04 -8.18 -13.33
C SER A 100 -8.36 -8.95 -13.16
N GLU A 101 -8.93 -9.50 -14.22
CA GLU A 101 -10.17 -10.32 -14.13
C GLU A 101 -10.07 -11.49 -13.14
N SER A 102 -8.87 -12.02 -12.91
CA SER A 102 -8.61 -13.13 -11.98
C SER A 102 -8.26 -12.69 -10.56
N ASP A 103 -8.22 -11.39 -10.30
CA ASP A 103 -7.73 -10.74 -9.07
C ASP A 103 -6.28 -11.11 -8.65
N LYS A 104 -5.57 -11.90 -9.45
CA LYS A 104 -4.17 -12.29 -9.21
C LYS A 104 -3.18 -11.14 -9.35
N MET A 105 -3.53 -10.10 -10.08
CA MET A 105 -2.77 -8.85 -10.11
C MET A 105 -3.69 -7.73 -9.68
N GLN A 106 -3.31 -7.04 -8.62
CA GLN A 106 -3.98 -5.86 -8.11
C GLN A 106 -2.98 -4.71 -8.04
N ALA A 107 -3.45 -3.49 -8.21
CA ALA A 107 -2.63 -2.32 -8.10
C ALA A 107 -3.38 -1.17 -7.46
N VAL A 108 -2.65 -0.31 -6.76
CA VAL A 108 -3.11 0.98 -6.29
C VAL A 108 -2.18 2.05 -6.82
N VAL A 109 -2.77 3.11 -7.36
CA VAL A 109 -2.03 4.32 -7.71
C VAL A 109 -2.53 5.48 -6.87
N THR A 110 -1.62 6.08 -6.14
CA THR A 110 -1.87 7.24 -5.27
C THR A 110 -0.82 8.32 -5.50
N THR A 111 -0.85 9.37 -4.69
CA THR A 111 0.14 10.46 -4.68
C THR A 111 1.04 10.36 -3.44
N THR A 112 2.19 11.04 -3.43
CA THR A 112 3.05 11.03 -2.25
C THR A 112 2.41 11.75 -1.06
N GLY A 113 1.57 12.76 -1.31
CA GLY A 113 0.83 13.49 -0.28
C GLY A 113 -0.24 12.64 0.39
N LEU A 114 -1.04 11.90 -0.38
CA LEU A 114 -2.03 10.95 0.15
C LEU A 114 -1.36 9.79 0.89
N LEU A 115 -0.28 9.21 0.34
CA LEU A 115 0.51 8.20 1.07
C LEU A 115 1.02 8.75 2.42
N LYS A 116 1.57 9.96 2.43
CA LYS A 116 2.05 10.59 3.67
C LYS A 116 0.90 10.83 4.65
N HIS A 117 -0.30 11.17 4.18
CA HIS A 117 -1.48 11.32 5.02
C HIS A 117 -1.87 9.99 5.64
N TRP A 118 -2.06 8.96 4.82
CA TRP A 118 -2.43 7.61 5.22
C TRP A 118 -1.45 6.99 6.23
N LEU A 119 -0.13 7.17 6.03
CA LEU A 119 0.87 6.73 7.00
C LEU A 119 0.68 7.37 8.38
N ARG A 120 0.28 8.65 8.45
CA ARG A 120 0.01 9.34 9.73
C ARG A 120 -1.23 8.79 10.42
N GLU A 121 -2.27 8.44 9.66
CA GLU A 121 -3.50 7.84 10.21
C GLU A 121 -3.21 6.49 10.88
N HIS A 122 -2.27 5.72 10.35
CA HIS A 122 -1.88 4.40 10.87
C HIS A 122 -0.73 4.43 11.91
N ARG A 123 -0.41 5.61 12.46
CA ARG A 123 0.69 5.75 13.43
C ARG A 123 0.48 4.87 14.67
N GLU A 124 -0.73 4.89 15.22
CA GLU A 124 -1.06 4.17 16.44
C GLU A 124 -1.08 2.65 16.22
N ASP A 125 -1.26 2.22 14.97
CA ASP A 125 -1.11 0.82 14.53
C ASP A 125 0.35 0.42 14.34
N GLY A 126 1.31 1.25 14.77
CA GLY A 126 2.74 0.97 14.65
C GLY A 126 3.27 1.00 13.21
N MET A 127 2.55 1.64 12.28
CA MET A 127 3.03 1.87 10.92
C MET A 127 4.28 2.77 10.94
N PRO A 128 5.40 2.38 10.30
CA PRO A 128 6.54 3.27 10.14
C PRO A 128 6.15 4.55 9.40
N GLN A 129 6.56 5.71 9.93
CA GLN A 129 6.17 7.01 9.39
C GLN A 129 7.08 7.47 8.25
N GLU A 130 8.31 6.95 8.22
CA GLU A 130 9.22 7.15 7.11
C GLU A 130 8.88 6.18 5.99
N ARG A 131 8.63 6.72 4.79
CA ARG A 131 8.16 5.97 3.64
C ARG A 131 8.98 4.72 3.33
N ASP A 132 10.30 4.88 3.28
CA ASP A 132 11.20 3.78 2.91
C ASP A 132 11.22 2.68 4.00
N ALA A 133 10.94 3.03 5.26
CA ALA A 133 10.74 2.06 6.33
C ALA A 133 9.35 1.40 6.24
N ALA A 134 8.31 2.15 5.85
CA ALA A 134 6.96 1.63 5.68
C ALA A 134 6.94 0.56 4.57
N PHE A 135 7.55 0.82 3.42
CA PHE A 135 7.64 -0.16 2.33
C PHE A 135 8.47 -1.40 2.68
N LYS A 136 9.23 -1.38 3.78
CA LYS A 136 9.95 -2.55 4.29
C LYS A 136 9.20 -3.26 5.41
N SER A 137 8.00 -2.81 5.76
CA SER A 137 7.19 -3.38 6.83
C SER A 137 6.02 -4.20 6.29
N ASP A 138 5.78 -5.34 6.93
CA ASP A 138 4.64 -6.21 6.64
C ASP A 138 3.30 -5.48 6.84
N ARG A 139 3.26 -4.55 7.80
CA ARG A 139 2.09 -3.70 8.11
C ARG A 139 1.66 -2.88 6.90
N PHE A 140 2.59 -2.32 6.12
CA PHE A 140 2.25 -1.58 4.90
C PHE A 140 1.43 -2.45 3.93
N TYR A 141 1.91 -3.66 3.67
CA TYR A 141 1.28 -4.59 2.74
C TYR A 141 -0.04 -5.15 3.28
N HIS A 142 -0.18 -5.26 4.60
CA HIS A 142 -1.44 -5.63 5.26
C HIS A 142 -2.53 -4.57 5.09
N TYR A 143 -2.23 -3.28 5.25
CA TYR A 143 -3.30 -2.25 5.25
C TYR A 143 -3.54 -1.60 3.88
N ALA A 144 -2.57 -1.63 2.96
CA ALA A 144 -2.65 -0.74 1.79
C ALA A 144 -3.64 -1.18 0.70
N ILE A 145 -3.88 -2.47 0.45
CA ILE A 145 -4.77 -2.95 -0.64
C ILE A 145 -5.86 -3.90 -0.13
N GLN A 146 -5.49 -4.85 0.71
CA GLN A 146 -6.37 -5.94 1.12
C GLN A 146 -6.29 -6.11 2.62
N ASP A 147 -7.44 -6.17 3.30
CA ASP A 147 -7.54 -6.49 4.73
C ASP A 147 -7.24 -7.97 5.00
N ALA A 148 -5.98 -8.35 4.73
CA ALA A 148 -5.45 -9.68 4.90
C ALA A 148 -4.02 -9.58 5.41
N ALA A 149 -3.67 -10.39 6.41
CA ALA A 149 -2.33 -10.37 6.98
C ALA A 149 -1.29 -10.71 5.91
N PHE A 150 -0.12 -10.07 6.01
CA PHE A 150 1.00 -10.26 5.10
C PHE A 150 2.23 -10.63 5.91
N ALA A 151 2.92 -11.69 5.52
CA ALA A 151 4.23 -12.04 6.04
C ALA A 151 5.27 -11.77 4.96
N LYS A 152 6.20 -10.84 5.22
CA LYS A 152 7.32 -10.55 4.33
C LYS A 152 8.43 -11.56 4.55
N TYR A 153 8.82 -12.23 3.49
CA TYR A 153 9.85 -13.27 3.52
C TYR A 153 11.21 -12.79 3.03
N ALA A 154 11.24 -11.92 2.03
CA ALA A 154 12.49 -11.36 1.50
C ALA A 154 12.25 -10.03 0.79
N GLU A 155 13.27 -9.19 0.76
CA GLU A 155 13.37 -8.08 -0.18
C GLU A 155 13.98 -8.60 -1.48
N LEU A 156 13.43 -8.19 -2.62
CA LEU A 156 13.91 -8.59 -3.94
C LEU A 156 14.68 -7.42 -4.57
N PRO A 157 15.98 -7.57 -4.87
CA PRO A 157 16.77 -6.49 -5.45
C PRO A 157 16.26 -6.11 -6.84
N LEU A 158 15.82 -4.86 -7.01
CA LEU A 158 15.38 -4.30 -8.29
C LEU A 158 16.44 -3.39 -8.90
N THR A 159 16.43 -3.29 -10.23
CA THR A 159 17.10 -2.17 -10.92
C THR A 159 16.11 -1.01 -11.01
N LYS A 160 16.33 0.02 -10.18
CA LYS A 160 15.48 1.23 -10.16
C LYS A 160 15.64 2.03 -11.46
N PRO A 161 14.54 2.33 -12.18
CA PRO A 161 14.57 3.25 -13.33
C PRO A 161 15.09 4.63 -12.92
N ALA A 162 15.81 5.32 -13.82
CA ALA A 162 16.38 6.65 -13.53
C ALA A 162 15.31 7.70 -13.21
N SER A 163 14.14 7.58 -13.83
CA SER A 163 12.94 8.40 -13.63
C SER A 163 12.19 8.12 -12.32
N ALA A 164 12.47 6.99 -11.66
CA ALA A 164 11.83 6.63 -10.41
C ALA A 164 12.67 7.10 -9.23
N SER A 165 12.07 7.77 -8.25
CA SER A 165 12.74 8.13 -6.99
C SER A 165 12.87 6.93 -6.07
N THR A 166 11.92 5.99 -6.12
CA THR A 166 11.89 4.75 -5.33
C THR A 166 11.46 3.58 -6.22
N ALA A 167 12.07 2.40 -6.01
CA ALA A 167 11.59 1.12 -6.52
C ALA A 167 12.00 0.03 -5.52
N VAL A 168 11.01 -0.64 -4.94
CA VAL A 168 11.20 -1.71 -3.96
C VAL A 168 10.29 -2.88 -4.30
N ALA A 169 10.77 -4.08 -4.03
CA ALA A 169 9.96 -5.29 -4.15
C ALA A 169 10.17 -6.19 -2.95
N VAL A 170 9.09 -6.85 -2.54
CA VAL A 170 9.12 -7.87 -1.51
C VAL A 170 8.48 -9.15 -2.01
N LEU A 171 8.93 -10.26 -1.45
CA LEU A 171 8.36 -11.58 -1.61
C LEU A 171 7.66 -11.96 -0.30
N GLY A 172 6.43 -12.43 -0.37
CA GLY A 172 5.65 -12.74 0.83
C GLY A 172 4.56 -13.78 0.66
N VAL A 173 3.82 -13.94 1.75
CA VAL A 173 2.59 -14.75 1.85
C VAL A 173 1.51 -13.84 2.40
N ARG A 174 0.35 -13.84 1.75
CA ARG A 174 -0.84 -13.14 2.22
C ARG A 174 -1.92 -14.14 2.62
N GLY A 175 -2.66 -13.85 3.69
CA GLY A 175 -3.84 -14.62 4.06
C GLY A 175 -4.30 -14.38 5.49
N ASN A 176 -5.53 -14.82 5.79
CA ASN A 176 -6.13 -14.75 7.13
C ASN A 176 -5.73 -15.94 8.03
N GLY A 177 -4.49 -16.41 7.87
CA GLY A 177 -3.95 -17.64 8.46
C GLY A 177 -2.98 -18.34 7.50
N GLY A 178 -2.22 -19.32 8.01
CA GLY A 178 -1.31 -20.11 7.18
C GLY A 178 -0.14 -19.32 6.60
N LEU A 179 0.26 -18.21 7.25
CA LEU A 179 1.33 -17.34 6.79
C LEU A 179 2.69 -18.06 6.72
N LYS A 180 2.88 -19.13 7.49
CA LYS A 180 4.00 -20.06 7.34
C LYS A 180 3.78 -20.98 6.12
N ALA A 181 4.07 -20.47 4.94
CA ALA A 181 4.04 -21.22 3.68
C ALA A 181 5.23 -20.86 2.78
N PRO A 182 5.51 -21.60 1.70
CA PRO A 182 6.35 -21.10 0.63
C PRO A 182 5.79 -19.78 0.06
N PRO A 183 6.58 -18.68 0.04
CA PRO A 183 6.10 -17.39 -0.42
C PRO A 183 5.87 -17.39 -1.93
N HIS A 184 4.76 -16.82 -2.37
CA HIS A 184 4.31 -16.90 -3.76
C HIS A 184 3.76 -15.57 -4.27
N GLU A 185 3.60 -14.58 -3.39
CA GLU A 185 3.19 -13.23 -3.75
C GLU A 185 4.42 -12.32 -3.91
N ILE A 186 4.41 -11.49 -4.96
CA ILE A 186 5.39 -10.42 -5.12
C ILE A 186 4.65 -9.09 -5.15
N ASP A 187 5.11 -8.18 -4.30
CA ASP A 187 4.60 -6.83 -4.15
C ASP A 187 5.68 -5.84 -4.56
N VAL A 188 5.35 -4.91 -5.46
CA VAL A 188 6.27 -3.90 -6.00
C VAL A 188 5.71 -2.52 -5.73
N VAL A 189 6.53 -1.65 -5.11
CA VAL A 189 6.21 -0.23 -4.95
C VAL A 189 7.22 0.61 -5.71
N ALA A 190 6.74 1.57 -6.51
CA ALA A 190 7.58 2.51 -7.24
C ALA A 190 7.02 3.92 -7.17
N ILE A 191 7.90 4.91 -7.21
CA ILE A 191 7.51 6.33 -7.19
C ILE A 191 8.14 7.03 -8.38
N LYS A 192 7.31 7.64 -9.22
CA LYS A 192 7.72 8.51 -10.32
C LYS A 192 7.04 9.87 -10.13
N ASP A 193 7.84 10.92 -10.08
CA ASP A 193 7.38 12.26 -9.75
C ASP A 193 6.62 12.23 -8.42
N ASP A 194 5.31 12.56 -8.43
CA ASP A 194 4.43 12.49 -7.27
C ASP A 194 3.56 11.21 -7.23
N LYS A 195 3.59 10.36 -8.27
CA LYS A 195 2.76 9.16 -8.31
C LYS A 195 3.44 7.99 -7.61
N VAL A 196 2.71 7.36 -6.70
CA VAL A 196 3.08 6.11 -6.05
C VAL A 196 2.29 4.99 -6.69
N PHE A 197 2.99 3.99 -7.20
CA PHE A 197 2.41 2.76 -7.74
C PHE A 197 2.70 1.64 -6.75
N PHE A 198 1.67 0.91 -6.33
CA PHE A 198 1.80 -0.34 -5.62
C PHE A 198 1.13 -1.44 -6.46
N ILE A 199 1.85 -2.49 -6.83
CA ILE A 199 1.31 -3.70 -7.46
C ILE A 199 1.50 -4.87 -6.51
N ALA A 200 0.45 -5.64 -6.25
CA ALA A 200 0.51 -6.97 -5.67
C ALA A 200 0.24 -8.01 -6.76
N THR A 201 1.01 -9.09 -6.80
CA THR A 201 0.73 -10.22 -7.70
C THR A 201 0.84 -11.53 -6.96
N SER A 202 -0.29 -12.18 -6.76
CA SER A 202 -0.37 -13.51 -6.15
C SER A 202 0.04 -14.59 -7.16
N ASP A 203 0.55 -15.72 -6.66
CA ASP A 203 1.12 -16.82 -7.46
C ASP A 203 2.20 -16.39 -8.47
N ALA A 204 2.90 -15.28 -8.20
CA ALA A 204 3.87 -14.69 -9.11
C ALA A 204 5.08 -15.61 -9.36
N VAL A 205 5.45 -16.41 -8.37
CA VAL A 205 6.62 -17.30 -8.41
C VAL A 205 6.37 -18.57 -7.61
N LYS A 206 6.89 -19.70 -8.11
CA LYS A 206 6.93 -20.96 -7.35
C LYS A 206 8.20 -20.99 -6.53
N THR A 207 8.05 -21.05 -5.21
CA THR A 207 9.16 -21.17 -4.26
C THR A 207 9.05 -22.48 -3.47
N ALA A 208 9.97 -22.68 -2.54
CA ALA A 208 9.97 -23.82 -1.63
C ALA A 208 10.32 -23.38 -0.21
N GLU A 209 9.97 -24.21 0.78
CA GLU A 209 10.48 -24.03 2.13
C GLU A 209 12.01 -24.16 2.17
N ILE A 210 12.64 -23.45 3.10
CA ILE A 210 14.08 -23.53 3.34
C ILE A 210 14.31 -24.40 4.58
N PRO A 211 14.92 -25.60 4.48
CA PRO A 211 15.06 -26.53 5.61
C PRO A 211 15.77 -25.93 6.84
N ALA A 212 16.75 -25.05 6.61
CA ALA A 212 17.44 -24.34 7.69
C ALA A 212 16.49 -23.44 8.50
N CYS A 213 15.53 -22.78 7.84
CA CYS A 213 14.55 -21.91 8.50
C CYS A 213 13.43 -22.71 9.15
N GLU A 214 13.05 -23.85 8.59
CA GLU A 214 12.14 -24.80 9.24
C GLU A 214 12.70 -25.28 10.61
N LYS A 215 14.03 -25.49 10.69
CA LYS A 215 14.68 -25.79 11.97
C LYS A 215 14.55 -24.65 12.97
N VAL A 216 14.71 -23.38 12.54
CA VAL A 216 14.51 -22.19 13.39
C VAL A 216 13.08 -22.13 13.92
N TRP A 217 12.09 -22.32 13.05
CA TRP A 217 10.68 -22.38 13.44
C TRP A 217 10.43 -23.41 14.54
N LYS A 218 10.84 -24.67 14.31
CA LYS A 218 10.67 -25.76 15.28
C LYS A 218 11.34 -25.46 16.62
N GLN A 219 12.53 -24.87 16.59
CA GLN A 219 13.24 -24.47 17.81
C GLN A 219 12.49 -23.39 18.59
N MET A 220 11.93 -22.39 17.91
CA MET A 220 11.13 -21.33 18.54
C MET A 220 9.85 -21.91 19.15
N MET A 221 9.14 -22.76 18.41
CA MET A 221 7.90 -23.38 18.88
C MET A 221 8.11 -24.35 20.06
N ALA A 222 9.29 -24.97 20.18
CA ALA A 222 9.62 -25.88 21.28
C ALA A 222 10.01 -25.16 22.59
N ARG A 223 10.18 -23.82 22.59
CA ARG A 223 10.57 -23.07 23.79
C ARG A 223 9.48 -23.14 24.86
N LYS A 224 9.84 -23.65 26.04
CA LYS A 224 8.98 -23.70 27.23
C LYS A 224 9.00 -22.37 27.98
N ILE A 225 8.58 -21.30 27.32
CA ILE A 225 8.36 -19.99 27.94
C ILE A 225 6.86 -19.86 28.23
N PRO A 226 6.43 -19.40 29.43
CA PRO A 226 5.05 -19.02 29.67
C PRO A 226 4.73 -17.76 28.85
N GLN A 227 4.32 -18.00 27.60
CA GLN A 227 3.74 -17.05 26.67
C GLN A 227 2.43 -17.67 26.17
N ASP A 228 1.45 -16.82 25.84
CA ASP A 228 0.27 -17.26 25.11
C ASP A 228 0.69 -17.86 23.75
N ALA A 229 -0.17 -18.72 23.20
CA ALA A 229 0.15 -19.46 21.99
C ALA A 229 0.39 -18.54 20.79
N MET A 230 -0.32 -17.41 20.71
CA MET A 230 -0.19 -16.45 19.61
C MET A 230 1.14 -15.71 19.68
N ALA A 231 1.53 -15.19 20.85
CA ALA A 231 2.82 -14.53 21.01
C ALA A 231 4.01 -15.47 20.72
N ARG A 232 3.86 -16.77 20.99
CA ARG A 232 4.86 -17.77 20.61
C ARG A 232 4.94 -17.95 19.10
N GLU A 233 3.79 -18.05 18.43
CA GLU A 233 3.69 -18.18 16.98
C GLU A 233 4.25 -16.95 16.27
N ASP A 234 3.92 -15.74 16.73
CA ASP A 234 4.43 -14.47 16.20
C ASP A 234 5.96 -14.39 16.29
N GLN A 235 6.54 -14.76 17.44
CA GLN A 235 8.00 -14.82 17.61
C GLN A 235 8.65 -15.88 16.73
N ALA A 236 7.99 -17.03 16.55
CA ALA A 236 8.47 -18.06 15.65
C ALA A 236 8.42 -17.59 14.19
N MET A 237 7.37 -16.87 13.80
CA MET A 237 7.21 -16.29 12.46
C MET A 237 8.28 -15.25 12.18
N ASP A 238 8.51 -14.31 13.11
CA ASP A 238 9.56 -13.30 13.01
C ASP A 238 10.96 -13.94 12.84
N ALA A 239 11.28 -14.96 13.64
CA ALA A 239 12.55 -15.68 13.51
C ALA A 239 12.64 -16.46 12.19
N TYR A 240 11.54 -17.06 11.74
CA TYR A 240 11.46 -17.81 10.50
C TYR A 240 11.66 -16.92 9.28
N THR A 241 10.94 -15.79 9.18
CA THR A 241 11.06 -14.86 8.05
C THR A 241 12.41 -14.15 8.02
N LYS A 242 13.00 -13.82 9.18
CA LYS A 242 14.40 -13.33 9.26
C LYS A 242 15.42 -14.34 8.75
N CYS A 243 15.24 -15.62 9.09
CA CYS A 243 16.05 -16.68 8.48
C CYS A 243 15.83 -16.74 6.97
N PHE A 244 14.56 -16.72 6.54
CA PHE A 244 14.20 -16.83 5.13
C PHE A 244 14.84 -15.71 4.31
N ALA A 245 14.78 -14.46 4.77
CA ALA A 245 15.39 -13.32 4.10
C ALA A 245 16.90 -13.47 3.92
N ARG A 246 17.60 -14.09 4.89
CA ARG A 246 19.04 -14.35 4.81
C ARG A 246 19.37 -15.49 3.84
N GLU A 247 18.60 -16.57 3.88
CA GLU A 247 18.90 -17.79 3.12
C GLU A 247 18.35 -17.74 1.67
N ALA A 248 17.29 -16.96 1.42
CA ALA A 248 16.60 -16.87 0.13
C ALA A 248 17.54 -16.56 -1.06
N PRO A 249 18.51 -15.64 -0.98
CA PRO A 249 19.42 -15.35 -2.09
C PRO A 249 20.27 -16.53 -2.57
N THR A 250 20.43 -17.57 -1.74
CA THR A 250 21.17 -18.79 -2.08
C THR A 250 20.30 -19.86 -2.73
N GLN A 251 18.98 -19.66 -2.75
CA GLN A 251 18.04 -20.62 -3.32
C GLN A 251 17.97 -20.52 -4.84
N SER A 252 17.79 -21.66 -5.52
CA SER A 252 17.75 -21.73 -6.98
C SER A 252 16.59 -20.94 -7.62
N TRP A 253 15.49 -20.75 -6.91
CA TRP A 253 14.32 -20.00 -7.38
C TRP A 253 14.46 -18.48 -7.23
N PHE A 254 15.42 -17.98 -6.45
CA PHE A 254 15.50 -16.57 -6.07
C PHE A 254 15.71 -15.64 -7.28
N ALA A 255 16.60 -16.00 -8.19
CA ALA A 255 16.84 -15.22 -9.41
C ALA A 255 15.57 -15.11 -10.28
N ALA A 256 14.73 -16.14 -10.30
CA ALA A 256 13.45 -16.08 -11.01
C ALA A 256 12.44 -15.15 -10.32
N ALA A 257 12.40 -15.12 -8.98
CA ALA A 257 11.60 -14.17 -8.21
C ALA A 257 12.03 -12.73 -8.50
N VAL A 258 13.34 -12.45 -8.47
CA VAL A 258 13.89 -11.12 -8.81
C VAL A 258 13.52 -10.71 -10.24
N LYS A 259 13.69 -11.61 -11.21
CA LYS A 259 13.31 -11.34 -12.61
C LYS A 259 11.82 -11.05 -12.75
N LYS A 260 10.97 -11.77 -12.01
CA LYS A 260 9.52 -11.54 -12.01
C LYS A 260 9.17 -10.17 -11.41
N ALA A 261 9.79 -9.80 -10.28
CA ALA A 261 9.62 -8.48 -9.67
C ALA A 261 10.05 -7.35 -10.61
N GLN A 262 11.19 -7.50 -11.29
CA GLN A 262 11.62 -6.54 -12.32
C GLN A 262 10.60 -6.44 -13.46
N SER A 263 10.06 -7.57 -13.93
CA SER A 263 9.06 -7.55 -15.00
C SER A 263 7.75 -6.84 -14.60
N GLN A 264 7.38 -6.86 -13.31
CA GLN A 264 6.22 -6.12 -12.79
C GLN A 264 6.51 -4.63 -12.71
N LEU A 265 7.71 -4.24 -12.26
CA LEU A 265 8.17 -2.85 -12.29
C LEU A 265 8.12 -2.29 -13.72
N ASP A 266 8.49 -3.10 -14.71
CA ASP A 266 8.49 -2.73 -16.12
C ASP A 266 7.06 -2.58 -16.74
N LEU A 267 6.00 -3.02 -16.05
CA LEU A 267 4.60 -2.78 -16.45
C LEU A 267 4.14 -1.35 -16.15
N LEU A 268 4.83 -0.68 -15.22
CA LEU A 268 4.46 0.64 -14.75
C LEU A 268 4.86 1.72 -15.76
N PRO A 269 4.11 2.83 -15.85
CA PRO A 269 4.42 3.95 -16.74
C PRO A 269 5.56 4.81 -16.18
N LEU A 270 6.72 4.19 -15.97
CA LEU A 270 7.89 4.82 -15.37
C LEU A 270 8.80 5.50 -16.39
N ARG A 271 8.62 5.28 -17.69
CA ARG A 271 9.40 5.92 -18.75
C ARG A 271 8.94 7.34 -19.06
#